data_AF-A0A1I6X6K9-F1
#
_entry.id   AF-A0A1I6X6K9-F1
#
_cell.length_a   1.000
_cell.length_b   1.000
_cell.length_c   1.000
_cell.angle_alpha   90.00
_cell.angle_beta   90.00
_cell.angle_gamma   90.00
#
_symmetry.space_group_name_H-M   'P 1'
#
loop_
_entity.id
_entity.type
_entity.pdbx_description
1 polymer ?
#
loop_
_entity_poly.entity_id
_entity_poly.type
_entity_poly.pdbx_seq_one_letter_code
_entity_poly.pdbx_strand_id
1 'polypeptide(L)'
;MRAVIKDYHSPDVDLCDFGPDYPEDFGFLLQMFVGPSEDSGEEAFDVLVCTPKWASRRVRETGPLVGRGVLLVENHSWYEIRGFLEKYVNALEAPTWDRLAEKIGRLGNWEFEGDPGQRSVACSADLQNMRKST
;
A
#
# COMPACT_ATOMS: atom_id res chain seq x y z
N MET A 1 -0.80 7.51 -16.28
CA MET A 1 -0.62 6.05 -16.20
C MET A 1 -1.47 5.47 -15.08
N ARG A 2 -1.74 4.17 -15.15
CA ARG A 2 -2.52 3.39 -14.19
C ARG A 2 -1.68 2.23 -13.67
N ALA A 3 -2.10 1.65 -12.55
CA ALA A 3 -1.45 0.51 -11.93
C ALA A 3 -2.46 -0.63 -11.72
N VAL A 4 -1.93 -1.84 -11.61
CA VAL A 4 -2.66 -3.04 -11.21
C VAL A 4 -1.88 -3.76 -10.13
N ILE A 5 -2.60 -4.45 -9.25
CA ILE A 5 -1.97 -5.40 -8.32
C ILE A 5 -1.70 -6.68 -9.12
N LYS A 6 -0.45 -7.14 -9.12
CA LYS A 6 0.00 -8.29 -9.90
C LYS A 6 0.04 -9.55 -9.07
N ASP A 7 0.43 -9.41 -7.81
CA ASP A 7 0.49 -10.54 -6.88
C ASP A 7 0.30 -10.08 -5.43
N TYR A 8 0.05 -11.07 -4.56
CA TYR A 8 -0.05 -10.92 -3.13
C TYR A 8 0.79 -11.97 -2.42
N HIS A 9 1.44 -11.56 -1.35
CA HIS A 9 2.19 -12.46 -0.47
C HIS A 9 1.93 -12.08 0.98
N SER A 10 2.12 -13.03 1.90
CA SER A 10 2.22 -12.72 3.32
C SER A 10 3.35 -13.54 3.93
N PRO A 11 4.25 -12.93 4.72
CA PRO A 11 5.23 -13.69 5.50
C PRO A 11 4.60 -14.37 6.73
N ASP A 12 3.39 -13.97 7.13
CA ASP A 12 2.74 -14.43 8.35
C ASP A 12 1.79 -15.61 8.11
N VAL A 13 1.16 -15.67 6.93
CA VAL A 13 0.08 -16.63 6.62
C VAL A 13 0.10 -17.09 5.16
N ASP A 14 -0.45 -18.27 4.89
CA ASP A 14 -0.77 -18.70 3.52
C ASP A 14 -2.12 -18.08 3.10
N LEU A 15 -2.12 -17.10 2.19
CA LEU A 15 -3.34 -16.36 1.82
C LEU A 15 -4.44 -17.23 1.20
N CYS A 16 -4.09 -18.37 0.58
CA CYS A 16 -5.07 -19.27 -0.03
C CYS A 16 -5.79 -20.13 1.01
N ASP A 17 -5.08 -20.50 2.08
CA ASP A 17 -5.55 -21.44 3.09
C ASP A 17 -5.75 -20.79 4.47
N PHE A 18 -5.54 -19.48 4.59
CA PHE A 18 -5.66 -18.79 5.87
C PHE A 18 -7.13 -18.74 6.31
N GLY A 19 -7.41 -19.46 7.40
CA GLY A 19 -8.66 -19.41 8.13
C GLY A 19 -8.34 -19.26 9.61
N PRO A 20 -8.30 -18.03 10.17
CA PRO A 20 -7.98 -17.85 11.58
C PRO A 20 -9.02 -18.53 12.47
N ASP A 21 -8.55 -19.15 13.57
CA ASP A 21 -9.42 -19.79 14.57
C ASP A 21 -10.49 -18.84 15.14
N TYR A 22 -10.15 -17.54 15.20
CA TYR A 22 -11.02 -16.46 15.62
C TYR A 22 -11.13 -15.43 14.48
N PRO A 23 -12.09 -15.57 13.55
CA PRO A 23 -12.27 -14.68 12.39
C PRO A 23 -12.48 -13.20 12.74
N GLU A 24 -12.86 -12.90 13.98
CA GLU A 24 -13.06 -11.55 14.48
C GLU A 24 -11.86 -11.01 15.29
N ASP A 25 -10.80 -11.79 15.52
CA ASP A 25 -9.57 -11.38 16.24
C ASP A 25 -8.30 -11.90 15.56
N PHE A 26 -7.95 -11.30 14.42
CA PHE A 26 -6.73 -11.64 13.69
C PHE A 26 -6.03 -10.40 13.14
N GLY A 27 -4.75 -10.56 12.81
CA GLY A 27 -3.96 -9.59 12.07
C GLY A 27 -2.75 -10.25 11.42
N PHE A 28 -2.42 -9.83 10.20
CA PHE A 28 -1.27 -10.32 9.44
C PHE A 28 -0.74 -9.24 8.49
N LEU A 29 0.54 -9.34 8.13
CA LEU A 29 1.16 -8.48 7.13
C LEU A 29 0.83 -8.99 5.73
N LEU A 30 0.20 -8.16 4.91
CA LEU A 30 -0.03 -8.39 3.49
C LEU A 30 0.95 -7.56 2.68
N GLN A 31 1.70 -8.22 1.80
CA GLN A 31 2.56 -7.57 0.83
C GLN A 31 1.87 -7.61 -0.53
N MET A 32 1.62 -6.44 -1.10
CA MET A 32 1.04 -6.29 -2.44
C MET A 32 2.16 -5.96 -3.43
N PHE A 33 2.22 -6.68 -4.54
CA PHE A 33 3.11 -6.35 -5.65
C PHE A 33 2.32 -5.56 -6.69
N VAL A 34 2.65 -4.28 -6.84
CA VAL A 34 1.89 -3.35 -7.67
C VAL A 34 2.80 -2.79 -8.76
N GLY A 35 2.30 -2.72 -9.98
CA GLY A 35 3.07 -2.22 -11.12
C GLY A 35 2.21 -1.49 -12.15
N PRO A 36 2.82 -0.82 -13.14
CA PRO A 36 2.10 -0.23 -14.26
C PRO A 36 1.25 -1.26 -15.00
N SER A 37 0.04 -0.87 -15.45
CA SER A 37 -0.88 -1.80 -16.14
C SER A 37 -0.33 -2.38 -17.45
N GLU A 38 0.55 -1.62 -18.12
CA GLU A 38 1.10 -1.98 -19.43
C GLU A 38 2.53 -2.56 -19.36
N ASP A 39 3.07 -2.78 -18.16
CA ASP A 39 4.45 -3.27 -17.96
C ASP A 39 4.46 -4.47 -17.00
N SER A 40 5.54 -5.24 -17.04
CA SER A 40 5.89 -6.33 -16.13
C SER A 40 6.54 -5.88 -14.82
N GLY A 41 7.15 -4.69 -14.74
CA GLY A 41 7.79 -4.19 -13.51
C GLY A 41 6.80 -3.96 -12.36
N GLU A 42 7.21 -4.26 -11.13
CA GLU A 42 6.39 -4.14 -9.91
C GLU A 42 7.23 -3.77 -8.70
N GLU A 43 6.57 -3.22 -7.68
CA GLU A 43 7.16 -2.83 -6.40
C GLU A 43 6.26 -3.27 -5.25
N ALA A 44 6.87 -3.45 -4.09
CA ALA A 44 6.18 -3.95 -2.90
C ALA A 44 5.55 -2.84 -2.05
N PHE A 45 4.31 -3.09 -1.60
CA PHE A 45 3.57 -2.26 -0.67
C PHE A 45 3.02 -3.10 0.48
N ASP A 46 3.44 -2.78 1.70
CA ASP A 46 3.08 -3.52 2.91
C ASP A 46 1.84 -2.94 3.60
N VAL A 47 0.85 -3.80 3.87
CA VAL A 47 -0.41 -3.46 4.52
C VAL A 47 -0.64 -4.42 5.68
N LEU A 48 -0.78 -3.91 6.91
CA LEU A 48 -1.26 -4.68 8.04
C LEU A 48 -2.78 -4.83 7.94
N VAL A 49 -3.24 -6.03 7.61
CA VAL A 49 -4.66 -6.38 7.62
C VAL A 49 -5.01 -6.89 9.01
N CYS A 50 -6.00 -6.30 9.68
CA CYS A 50 -6.41 -6.76 11.00
C CYS A 50 -7.85 -6.41 11.34
N THR A 51 -8.41 -7.09 12.34
CA THR A 51 -9.72 -6.73 12.88
C THR A 51 -9.63 -5.62 13.93
N PRO A 52 -10.70 -4.85 14.15
CA PRO A 52 -10.76 -3.87 15.24
C PRO A 52 -10.44 -4.48 16.62
N LYS A 53 -10.88 -5.72 16.87
CA LYS A 53 -10.62 -6.44 18.13
C LYS A 53 -9.13 -6.73 18.29
N TRP A 54 -8.46 -7.21 17.24
CA TRP A 54 -7.01 -7.44 17.22
C TRP A 54 -6.25 -6.13 17.44
N ALA A 55 -6.61 -5.07 16.72
CA ALA A 55 -5.95 -3.77 16.84
C ALA A 55 -6.10 -3.18 18.24
N SER A 56 -7.30 -3.27 18.82
CA SER A 56 -7.58 -2.85 20.19
C SER A 56 -6.75 -3.62 21.22
N ARG A 57 -6.62 -4.94 21.04
CA ARG A 57 -5.77 -5.78 21.88
C ARG A 57 -4.30 -5.42 21.75
N ARG A 58 -3.81 -5.24 20.52
CA ARG A 58 -2.43 -4.81 20.25
C ARG A 58 -2.12 -3.48 20.92
N VAL A 59 -3.03 -2.51 20.87
CA VAL A 59 -2.85 -1.21 21.53
C VAL A 59 -2.75 -1.33 23.05
N ARG A 60 -3.55 -2.21 23.67
CA ARG A 60 -3.45 -2.48 25.11
C ARG A 60 -2.12 -3.12 25.50
N GLU A 61 -1.61 -4.03 24.67
CA GLU A 61 -0.41 -4.82 24.96
C GLU A 61 0.88 -4.05 24.68
N THR A 62 0.94 -3.28 23.58
CA THR A 62 2.18 -2.67 23.09
C THR A 62 2.14 -1.16 22.99
N GLY A 63 1.01 -0.53 23.29
CA GLY A 63 0.83 0.92 23.18
C GLY A 63 0.31 1.38 21.81
N PRO A 64 0.35 2.69 21.52
CA PRO A 64 -0.32 3.28 20.35
C PRO A 64 0.08 2.66 19.01
N LEU A 65 -0.88 2.55 18.09
CA LEU A 65 -0.68 2.11 16.71
C LEU A 65 -0.81 3.30 15.75
N VAL A 66 0.11 3.41 14.80
CA VAL A 66 -0.02 4.36 13.69
C VAL A 66 -0.91 3.74 12.62
N GLY A 67 -2.00 4.40 12.24
CA GLY A 67 -3.01 3.84 11.33
C GLY A 67 -2.62 3.80 9.85
N ARG A 68 -1.51 4.43 9.45
CA ARG A 68 -1.04 4.37 8.06
C ARG A 68 -0.52 2.96 7.77
N GLY A 69 -0.88 2.41 6.61
CA GLY A 69 -0.54 1.03 6.27
C GLY A 69 -1.39 0.00 7.01
N VAL A 70 -2.50 0.40 7.64
CA VAL A 70 -3.41 -0.50 8.36
C VAL A 70 -4.76 -0.56 7.65
N LEU A 71 -5.18 -1.77 7.29
CA LEU A 71 -6.50 -2.06 6.76
C LEU A 71 -7.33 -2.79 7.83
N LEU A 72 -8.37 -2.11 8.32
CA LEU A 72 -9.32 -2.70 9.27
C LEU A 72 -10.43 -3.46 8.53
N VAL A 73 -10.65 -4.72 8.91
CA VAL A 73 -11.72 -5.57 8.38
C VAL A 73 -12.56 -6.17 9.50
N GLU A 74 -13.86 -6.33 9.29
CA GLU A 74 -14.76 -6.86 10.33
C GLU A 74 -14.50 -8.36 10.59
N ASN A 75 -14.31 -9.14 9.52
CA ASN A 75 -14.07 -10.58 9.55
C ASN A 75 -13.06 -10.99 8.47
N HIS A 76 -12.51 -12.20 8.59
CA HIS A 76 -11.62 -12.75 7.57
C HIS A 76 -12.39 -13.12 6.29
N SER A 77 -12.15 -12.37 5.22
CA SER A 77 -12.60 -12.69 3.87
C SER A 77 -11.55 -12.25 2.87
N TRP A 78 -10.72 -13.18 2.40
CA TRP A 78 -9.69 -12.88 1.41
C TRP A 78 -10.28 -12.25 0.15
N TYR A 79 -11.46 -12.72 -0.27
CA TYR A 79 -12.19 -12.18 -1.43
C TYR A 79 -12.57 -10.70 -1.26
N GLU A 80 -13.07 -10.30 -0.09
CA GLU A 80 -13.43 -8.91 0.18
C GLU A 80 -12.20 -8.01 0.29
N ILE A 81 -11.15 -8.51 0.95
CA ILE A 81 -9.86 -7.81 1.09
C ILE A 81 -9.28 -7.51 -0.29
N ARG A 82 -9.09 -8.53 -1.14
CA ARG A 82 -8.56 -8.34 -2.49
C ARG A 82 -9.44 -7.40 -3.32
N GLY A 83 -10.77 -7.54 -3.24
CA GLY A 83 -11.69 -6.75 -4.04
C GLY A 83 -11.64 -5.27 -3.69
N PHE A 84 -11.49 -4.96 -2.39
CA PHE A 84 -11.25 -3.61 -1.92
C PHE A 84 -9.91 -3.05 -2.43
N LEU A 85 -8.82 -3.80 -2.29
CA LEU A 85 -7.47 -3.38 -2.67
C LEU A 85 -7.36 -3.14 -4.19
N GLU A 86 -7.83 -4.10 -4.99
CA GLU A 86 -7.87 -3.99 -6.46
C GLU A 86 -8.67 -2.76 -6.89
N LYS A 87 -9.86 -2.54 -6.29
CA LYS A 87 -10.69 -1.35 -6.59
C LYS A 87 -9.97 -0.06 -6.21
N TYR A 88 -9.28 -0.02 -5.08
CA TYR A 88 -8.55 1.15 -4.63
C TYR A 88 -7.42 1.49 -5.61
N VAL A 89 -6.56 0.52 -5.94
CA VAL A 89 -5.42 0.72 -6.85
C VAL A 89 -5.87 1.10 -8.25
N ASN A 90 -6.89 0.42 -8.80
CA ASN A 90 -7.41 0.68 -10.15
C ASN A 90 -8.04 2.09 -10.30
N ALA A 91 -8.47 2.71 -9.19
CA ALA A 91 -9.02 4.05 -9.19
C ALA A 91 -7.94 5.15 -9.26
N LEU A 92 -6.67 4.80 -9.04
CA LEU A 92 -5.57 5.77 -9.04
C LEU A 92 -5.01 5.99 -10.44
N GLU A 93 -4.60 7.24 -10.67
CA GLU A 93 -3.84 7.63 -11.85
C GLU A 93 -2.81 8.70 -11.49
N ALA A 94 -1.69 8.72 -12.18
CA ALA A 94 -0.71 9.80 -12.09
C ALA A 94 0.12 9.92 -13.39
N PRO A 95 0.82 11.05 -13.64
CA PRO A 95 1.65 11.20 -14.83
C PRO A 95 2.89 10.30 -14.86
N THR A 96 3.40 9.88 -13.70
CA THR A 96 4.63 9.09 -13.53
C THR A 96 4.43 7.99 -12.49
N TRP A 97 5.30 6.98 -12.52
CA TRP A 97 5.23 5.85 -11.60
C TRP A 97 5.45 6.31 -10.16
N ASP A 98 6.49 7.08 -9.88
CA ASP A 98 6.79 7.58 -8.52
C ASP A 98 5.59 8.32 -7.90
N ARG A 99 4.90 9.15 -8.70
CA ARG A 99 3.70 9.87 -8.23
C ARG A 99 2.51 8.94 -8.00
N LEU A 100 2.44 7.83 -8.71
CA LEU A 100 1.42 6.81 -8.51
C LEU A 100 1.75 5.95 -7.29
N ALA A 101 3.01 5.52 -7.15
CA ALA A 101 3.55 4.81 -6.00
C ALA A 101 3.38 5.62 -4.70
N GLU A 102 3.62 6.94 -4.71
CA GLU A 102 3.31 7.85 -3.58
C GLU A 102 1.82 7.82 -3.18
N LYS A 103 0.90 7.68 -4.16
CA LYS A 103 -0.55 7.59 -3.88
C LYS A 103 -0.92 6.22 -3.31
N ILE A 104 -0.38 5.14 -3.89
CA ILE A 104 -0.56 3.77 -3.39
C ILE A 104 0.05 3.65 -1.99
N GLY A 105 1.16 4.35 -1.74
CA GLY A 105 1.86 4.47 -0.46
C GLY A 105 1.01 5.03 0.70
N ARG A 106 -0.19 5.57 0.42
CA ARG A 106 -1.15 5.99 1.44
C ARG A 106 -1.95 4.81 2.01
N LEU A 107 -2.08 3.75 1.21
CA LEU A 107 -2.75 2.50 1.57
C LEU A 107 -1.77 1.54 2.26
N GLY A 108 -0.57 1.36 1.72
CA GLY A 108 0.49 0.49 2.27
C GLY A 108 1.84 1.20 2.30
N ASN A 109 2.78 0.70 3.12
CA ASN A 109 4.13 1.25 3.18
C ASN A 109 4.91 0.81 1.94
N TRP A 110 5.43 1.76 1.19
CA TRP A 110 6.17 1.50 -0.05
C TRP A 110 7.63 1.17 0.26
N GLU A 111 8.20 0.17 -0.41
CA GLU A 111 9.58 -0.28 -0.13
C GLU A 111 10.65 0.79 -0.37
N PHE A 112 10.41 1.75 -1.27
CA PHE A 112 11.32 2.86 -1.57
C PHE A 112 10.94 4.17 -0.87
N GLU A 113 10.03 4.12 0.11
CA GLU A 113 9.62 5.33 0.81
C GLU A 113 10.80 6.02 1.50
N GLY A 114 10.98 7.31 1.20
CA GLY A 114 12.03 8.12 1.79
C GLY A 114 13.38 8.04 1.07
N ASP A 115 13.52 7.22 0.02
CA ASP A 115 14.72 7.21 -0.82
C ASP A 115 14.82 8.54 -1.61
N PRO A 116 15.86 9.36 -1.38
CA PRO A 116 16.06 10.60 -2.13
C PRO A 116 16.24 10.38 -3.64
N GLY A 117 16.63 9.18 -4.09
CA GLY A 117 16.77 8.82 -5.50
C GLY A 117 15.43 8.66 -6.24
N GLN A 118 14.33 8.45 -5.53
CA GLN A 118 12.97 8.22 -6.09
C GLN A 118 12.08 9.47 -6.06
N ARG A 119 12.58 10.60 -5.55
CA ARG A 119 11.84 11.86 -5.60
C ARG A 119 11.88 12.40 -7.03
N SER A 120 10.78 12.19 -7.75
CA SER A 120 10.58 12.75 -9.08
C SER A 120 10.93 14.25 -9.08
N VAL A 121 11.87 14.63 -9.94
CA VAL A 121 12.32 16.01 -10.17
C VAL A 121 11.22 16.76 -10.92
N ALA A 122 10.05 16.91 -10.31
CA ALA A 122 8.90 17.60 -10.92
C ALA A 122 9.00 19.13 -10.85
N CYS A 123 10.09 19.70 -10.31
CA CYS A 123 10.24 21.15 -10.16
C CYS A 123 11.68 21.61 -10.42
N SER A 124 12.14 21.48 -11.67
CA SER A 124 13.39 22.10 -12.15
C SER A 124 13.16 22.96 -13.41
N ALA A 125 12.13 22.65 -14.19
CA ALA A 125 11.85 23.36 -15.44
C ALA A 125 11.35 24.81 -15.24
N ASP A 126 10.68 25.13 -14.13
CA ASP A 126 10.12 26.48 -13.91
C ASP A 126 11.13 27.48 -13.33
N LEU A 127 12.22 27.03 -12.73
CA LEU A 127 13.24 27.92 -12.13
C LEU A 127 14.30 28.41 -13.13
N GLN A 128 14.42 27.77 -14.30
CA GLN A 128 15.37 28.21 -15.33
C GLN A 128 14.83 29.34 -16.23
N ASN A 129 13.52 29.55 -16.29
CA ASN A 129 12.90 30.62 -17.08
C ASN A 129 12.79 31.97 -16.34
N MET A 130 12.91 32.00 -15.00
CA MET A 130 12.95 33.26 -14.24
C MET A 130 14.35 33.90 -14.14
N ARG A 131 15.42 33.20 -14.52
CA ARG A 131 16.80 33.71 -14.45
C ARG A 131 17.34 34.29 -15.77
N LYS A 132 16.53 34.33 -16.84
CA LYS A 132 16.90 34.90 -18.14
C LYS A 132 16.23 36.24 -18.47
N SER A 133 15.51 36.84 -17.52
CA SER A 133 14.77 38.10 -17.71
C SER A 133 15.17 39.18 -16.68
N THR A 134 16.42 39.22 -16.24
CA THR A 134 16.95 40.33 -15.43
C THR A 134 18.33 40.72 -15.89
#